data_AF-A0A6M4MHZ6-F1
#
_entry.id   AF-A0A6M4MHZ6-F1
#
_cell.length_a   1.000
_cell.length_b   1.000
_cell.length_c   1.000
_cell.angle_alpha   90.00
_cell.angle_beta   90.00
_cell.angle_gamma   90.00
#
_symmetry.space_group_name_H-M   'P 1'
#
loop_
_entity.id
_entity.type
_entity.pdbx_description
1 polymer ?
#
loop_
_entity_poly.entity_id
_entity_poly.type
_entity_poly.pdbx_seq_one_letter_code
_entity_poly.pdbx_strand_id
1 'polypeptide(L)'
;MINNESVVRSCNLLNAVHELHKEGFQHLAVYCYFEGTNWAATLLPAYDLSVMDGELIVLPSLSGLHHKHVSKGRAGTFFAWDDVAISNPYTLTRYIKSRFGKLLEACKGDNFAFVGWYAKLVGKADTGLMPIMKKRATAIPHTVAIHEGADFPLPPVQRVQMYNNQLFVVDKAPHLLSQNEDWHFGHKSRIDSFDFKQNTIIRVPEYPYWLKSELEMSAYWEGAIYYAQVILKVESISDFLRQLGKEKSHTSAWKWFVKIYDSHGQLDYFVAFLLSLQMKGASALLPISRKNNRIRWLTEFESRIKERQCIHSSHNPYVGVENNPLHLGLILADYENHWLV
;
A
#
# COMPACT_ATOMS: atom_id res chain seq x y z
N MET A 1 -9.97 35.85 10.41
CA MET A 1 -8.65 36.27 9.92
C MET A 1 -7.60 35.75 10.88
N ILE A 2 -6.59 35.04 10.38
CA ILE A 2 -5.43 34.64 11.20
C ILE A 2 -4.60 35.92 11.44
N ASN A 3 -4.26 36.23 12.69
CA ASN A 3 -3.40 37.39 13.01
C ASN A 3 -2.02 37.22 12.34
N ASN A 4 -1.39 38.31 11.87
CA ASN A 4 -0.12 38.30 11.14
C ASN A 4 0.98 37.54 11.91
N GLU A 5 1.05 37.72 13.23
CA GLU A 5 1.99 37.00 14.09
C GLU A 5 1.81 35.47 14.10
N SER A 6 0.57 34.98 13.98
CA SER A 6 0.29 33.55 13.95
C SER A 6 0.68 32.93 12.60
N VAL A 7 0.56 33.70 11.50
CA VAL A 7 1.05 33.29 10.18
C VAL A 7 2.57 33.18 10.21
N VAL A 8 3.28 34.22 10.64
CA VAL A 8 4.74 34.24 10.72
C VAL A 8 5.28 33.07 11.56
N ARG A 9 4.68 32.79 12.72
CA ARG A 9 5.07 31.66 13.57
C ARG A 9 4.87 30.31 12.89
N SER A 10 3.72 30.15 12.23
CA SER A 10 3.42 28.92 11.51
C SER A 10 4.39 28.72 10.32
N CYS A 11 4.76 29.79 9.61
CA CYS A 11 5.81 29.76 8.60
C CYS A 11 7.18 29.42 9.18
N ASN A 12 7.53 29.90 10.38
CA ASN A 12 8.79 29.55 11.03
C ASN A 12 8.88 28.05 11.36
N LEU A 13 7.76 27.42 11.74
CA LEU A 13 7.71 25.97 11.93
C LEU A 13 7.96 25.21 10.63
N LEU A 14 7.32 25.63 9.53
CA LEU A 14 7.51 25.00 8.23
C LEU A 14 8.96 25.16 7.74
N ASN A 15 9.54 26.35 7.91
CA ASN A 15 10.93 26.61 7.58
C ASN A 15 11.91 25.80 8.47
N ALA A 16 11.63 25.63 9.77
CA ALA A 16 12.46 24.81 10.66
C ALA A 16 12.51 23.34 10.23
N VAL A 17 11.39 22.80 9.73
CA VAL A 17 11.33 21.46 9.15
C VAL A 17 12.10 21.40 7.83
N HIS A 18 12.03 22.44 7.00
CA HIS A 18 12.83 22.52 5.78
C HIS A 18 14.34 22.55 6.08
N GLU A 19 14.79 23.23 7.14
CA GLU A 19 16.18 23.15 7.61
C GLU A 19 16.55 21.74 8.06
N LEU A 20 15.67 21.04 8.78
CA LEU A 20 15.90 19.64 9.18
C LEU A 20 16.04 18.70 7.98
N HIS A 21 15.32 18.95 6.88
CA HIS A 21 15.48 18.18 5.64
C HIS A 21 16.88 18.32 5.04
N LYS A 22 17.46 19.53 5.07
CA LYS A 22 18.84 19.77 4.60
C LYS A 22 19.87 19.01 5.42
N GLU A 23 19.54 18.68 6.67
CA GLU A 23 20.39 17.90 7.58
C GLU A 23 20.18 16.38 7.50
N GLY A 24 19.34 15.88 6.59
CA GLY A 24 19.15 14.44 6.36
C GLY A 24 17.95 13.82 7.09
N PHE A 25 17.08 14.62 7.72
CA PHE A 25 15.82 14.15 8.31
C PHE A 25 14.68 14.17 7.29
N GLN A 26 14.90 13.66 6.08
CA GLN A 26 14.02 13.87 4.92
C GLN A 26 12.69 13.11 4.98
N HIS A 27 12.54 12.16 5.92
CA HIS A 27 11.26 11.51 6.20
C HIS A 27 10.43 12.24 7.26
N LEU A 28 10.83 13.43 7.71
CA LEU A 28 10.00 14.24 8.61
C LEU A 28 8.88 14.94 7.81
N ALA A 29 7.63 14.62 8.11
CA ALA A 29 6.46 15.23 7.50
C ALA A 29 5.76 16.23 8.43
N VAL A 30 4.99 17.13 7.83
CA VAL A 30 4.09 18.04 8.53
C VAL A 30 2.69 17.89 7.95
N TYR A 31 1.71 17.59 8.80
CA TYR A 31 0.31 17.56 8.44
C TYR A 31 -0.40 18.80 8.97
N CYS A 32 -0.86 19.68 8.08
CA CYS A 32 -1.43 20.99 8.43
C CYS A 32 -2.96 20.98 8.34
N TYR A 33 -3.67 21.55 9.31
CA TYR A 33 -5.13 21.60 9.34
C TYR A 33 -5.64 22.79 10.17
N PHE A 34 -6.96 22.99 10.19
CA PHE A 34 -7.58 23.93 11.12
C PHE A 34 -8.22 23.19 12.30
N GLU A 35 -7.96 23.68 13.50
CA GLU A 35 -8.65 23.30 14.73
C GLU A 35 -9.48 24.48 15.23
N GLY A 36 -10.79 24.43 14.94
CA GLY A 36 -11.66 25.60 15.05
C GLY A 36 -11.20 26.70 14.08
N THR A 37 -10.81 27.85 14.62
CA THR A 37 -10.31 29.01 13.86
C THR A 37 -8.77 29.09 13.79
N ASN A 38 -8.06 28.10 14.34
CA ASN A 38 -6.61 28.16 14.54
C ASN A 38 -5.91 27.18 13.62
N TRP A 39 -4.83 27.65 12.99
CA TRP A 39 -3.97 26.79 12.21
C TRP A 39 -3.25 25.82 13.14
N ALA A 40 -3.17 24.57 12.74
CA ALA A 40 -2.51 23.51 13.47
C ALA A 40 -1.62 22.72 12.53
N ALA A 41 -0.55 22.16 13.09
CA ALA A 41 0.34 21.26 12.40
C ALA A 41 0.72 20.11 13.31
N THR A 42 0.79 18.91 12.74
CA THR A 42 1.37 17.74 13.40
C THR A 42 2.67 17.40 12.71
N LEU A 43 3.76 17.28 13.48
CA LEU A 43 4.99 16.65 13.03
C LEU A 43 4.87 15.15 13.20
N LEU A 44 5.22 14.40 12.16
CA LEU A 44 5.10 12.95 12.12
C LEU A 44 6.09 12.35 11.10
N PRO A 45 6.40 11.06 11.18
CA PRO A 45 7.11 10.38 10.11
C PRO A 45 6.30 10.35 8.81
N ALA A 46 6.97 10.46 7.66
CA ALA A 46 6.32 10.50 6.35
C ALA A 46 5.57 9.19 6.01
N TYR A 47 5.98 8.06 6.60
CA TYR A 47 5.27 6.79 6.43
C TYR A 47 3.93 6.73 7.16
N ASP A 48 3.68 7.64 8.12
CA ASP A 48 2.37 7.80 8.78
C ASP A 48 1.45 8.76 7.99
N LEU A 49 1.95 9.40 6.93
CA LEU A 49 1.18 10.25 6.03
C LEU A 49 0.83 9.46 4.76
N SER A 50 -0.44 9.44 4.35
CA SER A 50 -0.88 8.65 3.19
C SER A 50 -1.99 9.35 2.43
N VAL A 51 -2.22 8.92 1.19
CA VAL A 51 -3.34 9.40 0.37
C VAL A 51 -4.38 8.29 0.23
N MET A 52 -5.63 8.57 0.60
CA MET A 52 -6.79 7.69 0.42
C MET A 52 -7.90 8.44 -0.30
N ASP A 53 -8.42 7.90 -1.41
CA ASP A 53 -9.49 8.53 -2.20
C ASP A 53 -9.23 10.00 -2.59
N GLY A 54 -7.95 10.30 -2.85
CA GLY A 54 -7.50 11.64 -3.22
C GLY A 54 -7.32 12.60 -2.04
N GLU A 55 -7.44 12.13 -0.81
CA GLU A 55 -7.30 12.92 0.42
C GLU A 55 -6.05 12.51 1.19
N LEU A 56 -5.38 13.47 1.82
CA LEU A 56 -4.36 13.15 2.82
C LEU A 56 -5.01 12.67 4.10
N ILE A 57 -4.53 11.54 4.59
CA ILE A 57 -4.87 10.99 5.90
C ILE A 57 -3.61 10.81 6.72
N VAL A 58 -3.77 10.94 8.03
CA VAL A 58 -2.75 10.57 9.02
C VAL A 58 -3.13 9.23 9.60
N LEU A 59 -2.23 8.26 9.49
CA LEU A 59 -2.40 6.93 10.06
C LEU A 59 -2.18 6.97 11.57
N PRO A 60 -2.80 6.07 12.35
CA PRO A 60 -2.57 6.01 13.79
C PRO A 60 -1.07 5.87 14.11
N SER A 61 -0.57 6.70 15.03
CA SER A 61 0.82 6.58 15.47
C SER A 61 1.01 5.32 16.30
N LEU A 62 1.52 4.26 15.69
CA LEU A 62 1.89 3.03 16.41
C LEU A 62 3.07 3.25 17.38
N SER A 63 3.85 4.31 17.15
CA SER A 63 5.09 4.64 17.86
C SER A 63 4.98 5.85 18.80
N GLY A 64 3.83 6.54 18.81
CA GLY A 64 3.63 7.76 19.62
C GLY A 64 4.50 8.95 19.20
N LEU A 65 4.97 8.98 17.94
CA LEU A 65 5.90 9.98 17.42
C LEU A 65 5.22 11.25 16.86
N HIS A 66 3.90 11.39 17.04
CA HIS A 66 3.16 12.53 16.53
C HIS A 66 3.22 13.70 17.52
N HIS A 67 3.68 14.86 17.07
CA HIS A 67 3.77 16.06 17.89
C HIS A 67 2.94 17.19 17.30
N LYS A 68 1.91 17.63 18.03
CA LYS A 68 0.93 18.62 17.58
C LYS A 68 1.27 20.03 18.06
N HIS A 69 1.17 20.99 17.15
CA HIS A 69 1.19 22.42 17.39
C HIS A 69 -0.15 23.04 16.97
N VAL A 70 -0.63 24.01 17.74
CA VAL A 70 -1.84 24.79 17.45
C VAL A 70 -1.51 26.26 17.66
N SER A 71 -1.92 27.13 16.73
CA SER A 71 -1.70 28.57 16.81
C SER A 71 -2.50 29.27 17.92
N LYS A 72 -3.35 28.54 18.66
CA LYS A 72 -4.26 29.02 19.73
C LYS A 72 -3.62 29.10 21.13
N GLY A 73 -2.39 28.61 21.30
CA GLY A 73 -1.74 28.55 22.62
C GLY A 73 -1.55 29.93 23.27
N ARG A 74 -1.19 29.94 24.58
CA ARG A 74 -0.61 31.13 25.25
C ARG A 74 0.33 31.81 24.25
N ALA A 75 0.11 33.10 24.01
CA ALA A 75 0.71 33.83 22.90
C ALA A 75 2.20 33.46 22.72
N GLY A 76 2.51 32.68 21.68
CA GLY A 76 3.88 32.39 21.25
C GLY A 76 4.34 30.93 21.28
N THR A 77 3.78 30.02 22.09
CA THR A 77 4.48 28.74 22.36
C THR A 77 4.36 27.70 21.22
N PHE A 78 5.47 27.15 20.73
CA PHE A 78 5.50 25.96 19.86
C PHE A 78 5.31 24.70 20.71
N PHE A 79 4.44 23.76 20.33
CA PHE A 79 4.24 22.49 21.08
C PHE A 79 4.01 22.64 22.60
N ALA A 80 3.41 23.76 23.03
CA ALA A 80 3.26 24.16 24.44
C ALA A 80 4.60 24.38 25.21
N TRP A 81 5.65 24.73 24.49
CA TRP A 81 6.95 25.12 25.04
C TRP A 81 6.97 26.60 25.40
N ASP A 82 7.02 26.90 26.70
CA ASP A 82 7.02 28.26 27.23
C ASP A 82 8.29 29.06 26.86
N ASP A 83 9.42 28.38 26.65
CA ASP A 83 10.73 28.98 26.41
C ASP A 83 11.05 29.32 24.94
N VAL A 84 10.10 29.06 24.02
CA VAL A 84 10.34 29.11 22.57
C VAL A 84 9.41 30.12 21.86
N ALA A 85 8.80 31.04 22.62
CA ALA A 85 7.67 31.87 22.18
C ALA A 85 7.92 32.72 20.91
N ILE A 86 9.18 33.12 20.67
CA ILE A 86 9.60 33.94 19.52
C ILE A 86 10.91 33.35 18.95
N SER A 87 10.82 32.14 18.41
CA SER A 87 11.97 31.48 17.79
C SER A 87 11.97 31.63 16.28
N ASN A 88 13.15 31.93 15.73
CA ASN A 88 13.42 31.82 14.30
C ASN A 88 13.56 30.33 13.91
N PRO A 89 13.53 30.00 12.59
CA PRO A 89 13.63 28.62 12.13
C PRO A 89 14.82 27.84 12.69
N TYR A 90 16.02 28.42 12.69
CA TYR A 90 17.24 27.76 13.17
C TYR A 90 17.20 27.40 14.67
N THR A 91 16.70 28.32 15.49
CA THR A 91 16.52 28.07 16.93
C THR A 91 15.48 26.97 17.14
N LEU A 92 14.37 27.02 16.41
CA LEU A 92 13.31 26.01 16.50
C LEU A 92 13.81 24.62 16.07
N THR A 93 14.65 24.54 15.04
CA THR A 93 15.33 23.30 14.63
C THR A 93 16.14 22.68 15.77
N ARG A 94 16.88 23.48 16.56
CA ARG A 94 17.64 22.98 17.73
C ARG A 94 16.70 22.43 18.81
N TYR A 95 15.60 23.11 19.09
CA TYR A 95 14.61 22.62 20.06
C TYR A 95 13.93 21.32 19.60
N ILE A 96 13.56 21.23 18.32
CA ILE A 96 13.01 19.99 17.75
C ILE A 96 14.01 18.84 17.91
N LYS A 97 15.30 19.05 17.61
CA LYS A 97 16.33 18.01 17.83
C LYS A 97 16.46 17.58 19.28
N SER A 98 16.51 18.55 20.20
CA SER A 98 16.67 18.27 21.62
C SER A 98 15.46 17.54 22.22
N ARG A 99 14.24 17.87 21.79
CA ARG A 99 13.00 17.42 22.45
C ARG A 99 12.30 16.28 21.71
N PHE A 100 12.47 16.19 20.40
CA PHE A 100 11.85 15.18 19.53
C PHE A 100 12.90 14.27 18.88
N GLY A 101 14.01 13.98 19.58
CA GLY A 101 15.09 13.14 19.05
C GLY A 101 14.62 11.77 18.52
N LYS A 102 13.69 11.11 19.22
CA LYS A 102 13.11 9.83 18.75
C LYS A 102 12.37 9.95 17.41
N LEU A 103 11.63 11.05 17.22
CA LEU A 103 10.97 11.32 15.94
C LEU A 103 12.01 11.54 14.85
N LEU A 104 13.05 12.32 15.12
CA LEU A 104 14.09 12.62 14.13
C LEU A 104 14.89 11.38 13.74
N GLU A 105 15.26 10.52 14.69
CA GLU A 105 15.93 9.25 14.39
C GLU A 105 15.06 8.38 13.45
N ALA A 106 13.75 8.30 13.70
CA ALA A 106 12.82 7.59 12.82
C ALA A 106 12.63 8.26 11.44
N CYS A 107 12.99 9.54 11.32
CA CYS A 107 12.83 10.34 10.10
C CYS A 107 14.14 10.49 9.29
N LYS A 108 15.23 9.87 9.74
CA LYS A 108 16.54 9.93 9.08
C LYS A 108 16.53 9.12 7.79
N GLY A 109 17.14 9.66 6.73
CA GLY A 109 17.24 9.01 5.43
C GLY A 109 17.00 9.98 4.28
N ASP A 110 17.17 9.49 3.04
CA ASP A 110 16.98 10.28 1.84
C ASP A 110 15.57 10.10 1.27
N ASN A 111 14.91 11.23 1.01
CA ASN A 111 13.59 11.32 0.38
C ASN A 111 13.49 12.62 -0.44
N PHE A 112 14.33 12.73 -1.47
CA PHE A 112 14.41 13.93 -2.31
C PHE A 112 13.08 14.33 -2.95
N ALA A 113 12.23 13.35 -3.29
CA ALA A 113 10.91 13.62 -3.86
C ALA A 113 10.02 14.37 -2.86
N PHE A 114 9.94 13.90 -1.62
CA PHE A 114 9.16 14.57 -0.58
C PHE A 114 9.75 15.94 -0.23
N VAL A 115 11.07 16.05 -0.09
CA VAL A 115 11.76 17.32 0.20
C VAL A 115 11.53 18.35 -0.91
N GLY A 116 11.62 17.94 -2.18
CA GLY A 116 11.36 18.82 -3.32
C GLY A 116 9.91 19.30 -3.38
N TRP A 117 8.96 18.44 -3.03
CA TRP A 117 7.56 18.83 -2.85
C TRP A 117 7.38 19.81 -1.68
N TYR A 118 8.00 19.52 -0.54
CA TYR A 118 7.89 20.31 0.69
C TYR A 118 8.48 21.70 0.51
N ALA A 119 9.64 21.83 -0.14
CA ALA A 119 10.25 23.13 -0.43
C ALA A 119 9.32 24.04 -1.26
N LYS A 120 8.59 23.49 -2.23
CA LYS A 120 7.58 24.23 -3.00
C LYS A 120 6.41 24.68 -2.13
N LEU A 121 5.99 23.85 -1.17
CA LEU A 121 4.93 24.18 -0.21
C LEU A 121 5.35 25.31 0.71
N VAL A 122 6.58 25.26 1.25
CA VAL A 122 7.17 26.32 2.09
C VAL A 122 7.24 27.63 1.34
N GLY A 123 7.70 27.63 0.08
CA GLY A 123 7.73 28.84 -0.74
C GLY A 123 6.36 29.48 -0.97
N LYS A 124 5.26 28.72 -0.89
CA LYS A 124 3.89 29.28 -0.88
C LYS A 124 3.51 29.83 0.50
N ALA A 125 3.88 29.14 1.57
CA ALA A 125 3.65 29.64 2.93
C ALA A 125 4.38 30.96 3.19
N ASP A 126 5.59 31.14 2.64
CA ASP A 126 6.37 32.38 2.77
C ASP A 126 5.68 33.59 2.11
N THR A 127 4.77 33.37 1.14
CA THR A 127 3.94 34.45 0.57
C THR A 127 2.64 34.68 1.34
N GLY A 128 2.49 34.11 2.54
CA GLY A 128 1.29 34.20 3.39
C GLY A 128 0.23 33.13 3.11
N LEU A 129 0.44 32.25 2.13
CA LEU A 129 -0.52 31.21 1.75
C LEU A 129 -0.32 29.95 2.61
N MET A 130 -0.97 29.92 3.78
CA MET A 130 -0.81 28.83 4.75
C MET A 130 -1.42 27.49 4.26
N PRO A 131 -0.68 26.37 4.28
CA PRO A 131 -1.19 25.09 3.80
C PRO A 131 -2.23 24.46 4.73
N ILE A 132 -3.26 23.83 4.15
CA ILE A 132 -4.32 23.09 4.83
C ILE A 132 -4.56 21.76 4.10
N MET A 133 -4.07 20.68 4.70
CA MET A 133 -4.07 19.33 4.14
C MET A 133 -5.36 18.57 4.48
N LYS A 134 -6.53 19.20 4.26
CA LYS A 134 -7.84 18.57 4.42
C LYS A 134 -8.71 18.83 3.19
N LYS A 135 -9.54 17.85 2.81
CA LYS A 135 -10.50 17.99 1.71
C LYS A 135 -11.42 19.19 1.95
N ARG A 136 -11.50 20.09 0.97
CA ARG A 136 -12.63 21.01 0.85
C ARG A 136 -13.69 20.38 -0.04
N ALA A 137 -14.96 20.68 0.20
CA ALA A 137 -16.06 20.20 -0.66
C ALA A 137 -15.88 20.57 -2.14
N THR A 138 -15.05 21.58 -2.43
CA THR A 138 -14.78 22.13 -3.77
C THR A 138 -13.35 21.91 -4.26
N ALA A 139 -12.51 21.13 -3.57
CA ALA A 139 -11.12 20.92 -3.97
C ALA A 139 -11.01 20.05 -5.24
N ILE A 140 -10.06 20.38 -6.12
CA ILE A 140 -9.73 19.55 -7.28
C ILE A 140 -9.22 18.18 -6.78
N PRO A 141 -9.57 17.06 -7.43
CA PRO A 141 -8.98 15.77 -7.09
C PRO A 141 -7.45 15.82 -7.13
N HIS A 142 -6.81 15.20 -6.14
CA HIS A 142 -5.35 15.12 -6.01
C HIS A 142 -4.62 16.42 -5.64
N THR A 143 -5.31 17.35 -4.97
CA THR A 143 -4.70 18.55 -4.42
C THR A 143 -4.90 18.67 -2.90
N VAL A 144 -4.00 19.37 -2.23
CA VAL A 144 -4.21 19.94 -0.90
C VAL A 144 -4.62 21.39 -1.06
N ALA A 145 -5.52 21.85 -0.19
CA ALA A 145 -5.94 23.24 -0.20
C ALA A 145 -4.87 24.11 0.46
N ILE A 146 -4.54 25.24 -0.14
CA ILE A 146 -3.85 26.31 0.55
C ILE A 146 -4.90 27.35 1.00
N HIS A 147 -4.60 28.10 2.06
CA HIS A 147 -5.37 29.28 2.44
C HIS A 147 -5.61 30.17 1.21
N GLU A 148 -6.80 30.77 1.11
CA GLU A 148 -7.28 31.56 -0.06
C GLU A 148 -7.74 30.81 -1.31
N GLY A 149 -7.82 29.46 -1.29
CA GLY A 149 -8.50 28.72 -2.37
C GLY A 149 -7.60 28.26 -3.50
N ALA A 150 -6.29 28.52 -3.41
CA ALA A 150 -5.31 27.92 -4.31
C ALA A 150 -5.13 26.42 -4.01
N ASP A 151 -5.13 25.62 -5.06
CA ASP A 151 -4.82 24.19 -4.99
C ASP A 151 -3.32 23.93 -5.12
N PHE A 152 -2.83 22.93 -4.42
CA PHE A 152 -1.42 22.49 -4.47
C PHE A 152 -1.33 20.98 -4.64
N PRO A 153 -0.38 20.44 -5.42
CA PRO A 153 -0.30 18.99 -5.63
C PRO A 153 -0.18 18.21 -4.32
N LEU A 154 -0.81 17.03 -4.24
CA LEU A 154 -0.57 16.11 -3.12
C LEU A 154 0.93 15.76 -2.99
N PRO A 155 1.42 15.50 -1.76
CA PRO A 155 2.78 15.03 -1.56
C PRO A 155 3.00 13.67 -2.19
N PRO A 156 4.25 13.34 -2.56
CA PRO A 156 4.62 12.03 -3.08
C PRO A 156 4.73 11.00 -1.92
N VAL A 157 3.62 10.78 -1.21
CA VAL A 157 3.48 9.76 -0.17
C VAL A 157 2.73 8.54 -0.71
N GLN A 158 2.76 7.46 0.07
CA GLN A 158 2.07 6.23 -0.29
C GLN A 158 0.56 6.44 -0.45
N ARG A 159 -0.02 5.74 -1.43
CA ARG A 159 -1.46 5.72 -1.67
C ARG A 159 -2.05 4.47 -1.05
N VAL A 160 -2.91 4.66 -0.06
CA VAL A 160 -3.59 3.57 0.65
C VAL A 160 -5.03 3.47 0.15
N GLN A 161 -5.57 2.27 0.24
CA GLN A 161 -6.95 1.94 -0.09
C GLN A 161 -7.56 1.20 1.09
N MET A 162 -8.89 1.23 1.22
CA MET A 162 -9.61 0.47 2.24
C MET A 162 -10.32 -0.71 1.61
N TYR A 163 -10.13 -1.90 2.17
CA TYR A 163 -10.87 -3.10 1.79
C TYR A 163 -11.18 -3.93 3.03
N ASN A 164 -12.44 -4.31 3.22
CA ASN A 164 -12.89 -5.12 4.37
C ASN A 164 -12.42 -4.56 5.73
N ASN A 165 -12.59 -3.25 5.94
CA ASN A 165 -12.16 -2.48 7.12
C ASN A 165 -10.65 -2.52 7.42
N GLN A 166 -9.83 -2.78 6.41
CA GLN A 166 -8.38 -2.86 6.52
C GLN A 166 -7.73 -1.96 5.46
N LEU A 167 -6.71 -1.22 5.87
CA LEU A 167 -5.91 -0.40 4.96
C LEU A 167 -4.90 -1.27 4.22
N PHE A 168 -4.70 -0.98 2.94
CA PHE A 168 -3.68 -1.63 2.14
C PHE A 168 -3.02 -0.70 1.14
N VAL A 169 -1.79 -1.03 0.76
CA VAL A 169 -1.08 -0.41 -0.35
C VAL A 169 -0.83 -1.47 -1.42
N VAL A 170 -0.86 -1.04 -2.68
CA VAL A 170 -0.46 -1.88 -3.81
C VAL A 170 1.00 -1.59 -4.10
N ASP A 171 1.86 -2.60 -3.91
CA ASP A 171 3.25 -2.52 -4.32
C ASP A 171 3.31 -2.73 -5.84
N LYS A 172 3.82 -1.72 -6.55
CA LYS A 172 3.89 -1.73 -8.01
C LYS A 172 5.10 -2.50 -8.50
N ALA A 173 4.94 -3.23 -9.59
CA ALA A 173 6.01 -4.03 -10.17
C ALA A 173 7.07 -3.20 -10.94
N PRO A 174 8.33 -3.66 -11.05
CA PRO A 174 8.85 -4.91 -10.47
C PRO A 174 9.05 -4.74 -8.97
N HIS A 175 8.53 -5.68 -8.20
CA HIS A 175 8.60 -5.63 -6.75
C HIS A 175 8.79 -7.00 -6.14
N LEU A 176 8.70 -8.08 -6.91
CA LEU A 176 8.61 -9.42 -6.32
C LEU A 176 9.97 -10.05 -6.09
N LEU A 177 10.97 -9.69 -6.89
CA LEU A 177 12.29 -10.30 -6.87
C LEU A 177 13.36 -9.29 -6.45
N SER A 178 14.09 -9.60 -5.37
CA SER A 178 15.39 -8.97 -5.13
C SER A 178 16.46 -9.59 -6.05
N GLN A 179 17.59 -8.91 -6.27
CA GLN A 179 18.55 -9.22 -7.34
C GLN A 179 19.17 -10.64 -7.31
N ASN A 180 18.93 -11.48 -6.30
CA ASN A 180 19.44 -12.86 -6.22
C ASN A 180 18.43 -13.82 -5.59
N GLU A 181 17.15 -13.46 -5.55
CA GLU A 181 16.13 -14.28 -4.90
C GLU A 181 15.52 -15.26 -5.90
N ASP A 182 15.45 -16.52 -5.49
CA ASP A 182 14.68 -17.51 -6.23
C ASP A 182 13.22 -17.06 -6.28
N TRP A 183 12.70 -16.97 -7.51
CA TRP A 183 11.37 -16.44 -7.76
C TRP A 183 10.27 -17.27 -7.10
N HIS A 184 10.53 -18.54 -6.82
CA HIS A 184 9.61 -19.37 -6.04
C HIS A 184 9.33 -18.77 -4.65
N PHE A 185 10.33 -18.13 -4.03
CA PHE A 185 10.21 -17.58 -2.68
C PHE A 185 9.89 -16.08 -2.65
N GLY A 186 9.90 -15.39 -3.78
CA GLY A 186 9.78 -13.93 -3.85
C GLY A 186 8.53 -13.37 -3.16
N HIS A 187 7.43 -14.12 -3.08
CA HIS A 187 6.21 -13.71 -2.38
C HIS A 187 6.12 -14.10 -0.90
N LYS A 188 6.97 -15.02 -0.43
CA LYS A 188 6.82 -15.67 0.87
C LYS A 188 6.86 -14.68 2.03
N SER A 189 7.92 -13.86 2.09
CA SER A 189 8.10 -12.86 3.15
C SER A 189 6.96 -11.83 3.19
N ARG A 190 6.40 -11.46 2.04
CA ARG A 190 5.24 -10.56 1.95
C ARG A 190 4.00 -11.21 2.55
N ILE A 191 3.69 -12.43 2.13
CA ILE A 191 2.53 -13.18 2.62
C ILE A 191 2.65 -13.45 4.12
N ASP A 192 3.85 -13.82 4.59
CA ASP A 192 4.12 -14.02 6.02
C ASP A 192 3.95 -12.74 6.85
N SER A 193 4.12 -11.56 6.22
CA SER A 193 3.90 -10.26 6.86
C SER A 193 2.43 -9.82 6.90
N PHE A 194 1.50 -10.56 6.29
CA PHE A 194 0.09 -10.18 6.28
C PHE A 194 -0.51 -10.29 7.67
N ASP A 195 -0.76 -9.12 8.28
CA ASP A 195 -1.49 -9.01 9.53
C ASP A 195 -2.89 -8.47 9.27
N PHE A 196 -3.90 -9.32 9.43
CA PHE A 196 -5.32 -8.97 9.28
C PHE A 196 -5.93 -8.33 10.55
N LYS A 197 -5.11 -7.87 11.50
CA LYS A 197 -5.56 -7.09 12.66
C LYS A 197 -5.88 -5.65 12.26
N GLN A 198 -6.79 -5.04 13.01
CA GLN A 198 -7.15 -3.63 12.85
C GLN A 198 -5.90 -2.73 13.04
N ASN A 199 -5.77 -1.71 12.19
CA ASN A 199 -4.72 -0.67 12.20
C ASN A 199 -3.34 -1.04 11.62
N THR A 200 -3.18 -2.20 10.98
CA THR A 200 -2.00 -2.49 10.15
C THR A 200 -2.27 -2.09 8.69
N ILE A 201 -1.21 -1.80 7.93
CA ILE A 201 -1.32 -1.66 6.48
C ILE A 201 -0.84 -2.96 5.86
N ILE A 202 -1.70 -3.59 5.07
CA ILE A 202 -1.31 -4.77 4.28
C ILE A 202 -0.66 -4.28 2.99
N ARG A 203 0.52 -4.81 2.65
CA ARG A 203 1.17 -4.52 1.36
C ARG A 203 0.84 -5.64 0.39
N VAL A 204 0.01 -5.37 -0.60
CA VAL A 204 -0.40 -6.39 -1.57
C VAL A 204 0.30 -6.20 -2.90
N PRO A 205 0.60 -7.29 -3.61
CA PRO A 205 1.28 -7.22 -4.88
C PRO A 205 0.34 -6.79 -6.01
N GLU A 206 0.83 -5.96 -6.92
CA GLU A 206 0.14 -5.66 -8.18
C GLU A 206 0.30 -6.84 -9.15
N TYR A 207 -0.78 -7.21 -9.85
CA TYR A 207 -0.71 -8.23 -10.90
C TYR A 207 0.21 -7.75 -12.04
N PRO A 208 1.30 -8.45 -12.38
CA PRO A 208 2.35 -7.93 -13.26
C PRO A 208 2.01 -7.99 -14.77
N TYR A 209 0.78 -7.64 -15.16
CA TYR A 209 0.26 -7.84 -16.51
C TYR A 209 1.00 -7.04 -17.61
N TRP A 210 1.61 -5.90 -17.27
CA TRP A 210 2.35 -5.07 -18.25
C TRP A 210 3.84 -5.40 -18.36
N LEU A 211 4.42 -6.11 -17.39
CA LEU A 211 5.88 -6.28 -17.32
C LEU A 211 6.45 -7.24 -18.36
N LYS A 212 5.62 -8.09 -18.99
CA LYS A 212 6.08 -9.18 -19.87
C LYS A 212 7.23 -10.02 -19.26
N SER A 213 7.30 -10.06 -17.93
CA SER A 213 8.32 -10.79 -17.18
C SER A 213 7.71 -12.11 -16.72
N GLU A 214 8.22 -13.21 -17.26
CA GLU A 214 7.82 -14.54 -16.85
C GLU A 214 8.10 -14.75 -15.36
N LEU A 215 9.29 -14.38 -14.87
CA LEU A 215 9.68 -14.56 -13.47
C LEU A 215 8.77 -13.82 -12.48
N GLU A 216 8.38 -12.58 -12.77
CA GLU A 216 7.44 -11.84 -11.90
C GLU A 216 6.04 -12.47 -11.93
N MET A 217 5.61 -12.94 -13.10
CA MET A 217 4.33 -13.65 -13.24
C MET A 217 4.34 -14.99 -12.49
N SER A 218 5.44 -15.75 -12.58
CA SER A 218 5.62 -17.00 -11.87
C SER A 218 5.65 -16.76 -10.36
N ALA A 219 6.41 -15.79 -9.88
CA ALA A 219 6.46 -15.41 -8.46
C ALA A 219 5.09 -15.01 -7.91
N TYR A 220 4.29 -14.28 -8.71
CA TYR A 220 2.95 -13.88 -8.34
C TYR A 220 2.01 -15.08 -8.13
N TRP A 221 1.99 -16.03 -9.06
CA TRP A 221 1.13 -17.21 -8.96
C TRP A 221 1.64 -18.24 -7.94
N GLU A 222 2.94 -18.34 -7.76
CA GLU A 222 3.53 -19.12 -6.68
C GLU A 222 3.14 -18.54 -5.30
N GLY A 223 3.10 -17.21 -5.19
CA GLY A 223 2.52 -16.52 -4.05
C GLY A 223 1.05 -16.86 -3.82
N ALA A 224 0.25 -17.01 -4.88
CA ALA A 224 -1.15 -17.44 -4.75
C ALA A 224 -1.24 -18.83 -4.13
N ILE A 225 -0.39 -19.75 -4.59
CA ILE A 225 -0.29 -21.10 -4.06
C ILE A 225 0.10 -21.09 -2.58
N TYR A 226 1.17 -20.36 -2.24
CA TYR A 226 1.65 -20.25 -0.86
C TYR A 226 0.60 -19.62 0.07
N TYR A 227 -0.10 -18.56 -0.36
CA TYR A 227 -1.18 -17.95 0.39
C TYR A 227 -2.29 -18.96 0.69
N ALA A 228 -2.74 -19.71 -0.34
CA ALA A 228 -3.84 -20.65 -0.19
C ALA A 228 -3.54 -21.75 0.83
N GLN A 229 -2.28 -22.18 0.92
CA GLN A 229 -1.90 -23.16 1.93
C GLN A 229 -1.66 -22.55 3.31
N VAL A 230 -0.87 -21.48 3.40
CA VAL A 230 -0.40 -20.97 4.69
C VAL A 230 -1.47 -20.14 5.39
N ILE A 231 -2.22 -19.32 4.65
CA ILE A 231 -3.26 -18.45 5.20
C ILE A 231 -4.63 -19.12 5.13
N LEU A 232 -5.02 -19.68 3.97
CA LEU A 232 -6.35 -20.30 3.84
C LEU A 232 -6.42 -21.73 4.39
N LYS A 233 -5.27 -22.34 4.71
CA LYS A 233 -5.17 -23.73 5.21
C LYS A 233 -5.82 -24.75 4.28
N VAL A 234 -5.69 -24.53 2.97
CA VAL A 234 -6.25 -25.44 1.97
C VAL A 234 -5.31 -26.62 1.75
N GLU A 235 -5.84 -27.83 1.89
CA GLU A 235 -5.04 -29.07 1.87
C GLU A 235 -4.97 -29.74 0.50
N SER A 236 -5.91 -29.44 -0.41
CA SER A 236 -5.95 -30.04 -1.76
C SER A 236 -6.57 -29.11 -2.80
N ILE A 237 -6.30 -29.35 -4.09
CA ILE A 237 -6.98 -28.66 -5.20
C ILE A 237 -8.51 -28.82 -5.10
N SER A 238 -8.98 -30.02 -4.72
CA SER A 238 -10.41 -30.28 -4.50
C SER A 238 -11.00 -29.37 -3.42
N ASP A 239 -10.27 -29.19 -2.32
CA ASP A 239 -10.69 -28.34 -1.22
C ASP A 239 -10.69 -26.87 -1.65
N PHE A 240 -9.64 -26.41 -2.34
CA PHE A 240 -9.56 -25.05 -2.89
C PHE A 240 -10.78 -24.72 -3.75
N LEU A 241 -11.04 -25.53 -4.77
CA LEU A 241 -12.14 -25.31 -5.71
C LEU A 241 -13.51 -25.37 -5.04
N ARG A 242 -13.66 -26.24 -4.03
CA ARG A 242 -14.90 -26.34 -3.25
C ARG A 242 -15.13 -25.09 -2.41
N GLN A 243 -14.09 -24.54 -1.77
CA GLN A 243 -14.19 -23.32 -0.96
C GLN A 243 -14.37 -22.08 -1.82
N LEU A 244 -13.68 -22.01 -2.97
CA LEU A 244 -13.81 -20.90 -3.93
C LEU A 244 -15.27 -20.71 -4.37
N GLY A 245 -15.97 -21.80 -4.69
CA GLY A 245 -17.39 -21.75 -5.10
C GLY A 245 -18.40 -21.36 -3.99
N LYS A 246 -17.95 -21.11 -2.76
CA LYS A 246 -18.81 -20.72 -1.62
C LYS A 246 -18.65 -19.24 -1.23
N GLU A 247 -18.67 -18.34 -2.20
CA GLU A 247 -18.43 -16.89 -2.05
C GLU A 247 -19.16 -16.25 -0.87
N LYS A 248 -20.44 -16.57 -0.66
CA LYS A 248 -21.26 -16.03 0.43
C LYS A 248 -20.74 -16.33 1.83
N SER A 249 -19.85 -17.31 1.97
CA SER A 249 -19.27 -17.76 3.24
C SER A 249 -17.77 -17.48 3.37
N HIS A 250 -17.20 -16.69 2.45
CA HIS A 250 -15.78 -16.37 2.48
C HIS A 250 -15.39 -15.60 3.74
N THR A 251 -14.39 -16.13 4.44
CA THR A 251 -13.72 -15.44 5.55
C THR A 251 -12.99 -14.19 5.04
N SER A 252 -12.57 -13.30 5.93
CA SER A 252 -11.75 -12.14 5.56
C SER A 252 -10.51 -12.52 4.75
N ALA A 253 -9.86 -13.64 5.10
CA ALA A 253 -8.69 -14.14 4.39
C ALA A 253 -9.02 -14.58 2.95
N TRP A 254 -10.17 -15.22 2.72
CA TRP A 254 -10.64 -15.59 1.37
C TRP A 254 -10.96 -14.35 0.53
N LYS A 255 -11.61 -13.35 1.12
CA LYS A 255 -11.89 -12.08 0.46
C LYS A 255 -10.59 -11.39 0.01
N TRP A 256 -9.57 -11.42 0.87
CA TRP A 256 -8.23 -10.91 0.53
C TRP A 256 -7.56 -11.70 -0.58
N PHE A 257 -7.65 -13.03 -0.56
CA PHE A 257 -7.14 -13.87 -1.65
C PHE A 257 -7.74 -13.44 -3.00
N VAL A 258 -9.07 -13.33 -3.08
CA VAL A 258 -9.75 -12.88 -4.30
C VAL A 258 -9.37 -11.44 -4.66
N LYS A 259 -9.31 -10.52 -3.69
CA LYS A 259 -8.92 -9.12 -3.92
C LYS A 259 -7.54 -8.99 -4.56
N ILE A 260 -6.59 -9.83 -4.14
CA ILE A 260 -5.22 -9.82 -4.64
C ILE A 260 -5.16 -10.51 -6.00
N TYR A 261 -5.58 -11.78 -6.05
CA TYR A 261 -5.35 -12.70 -7.17
C TYR A 261 -6.43 -12.67 -8.26
N ASP A 262 -7.49 -11.89 -8.08
CA ASP A 262 -8.49 -11.57 -9.11
C ASP A 262 -8.61 -10.07 -9.40
N SER A 263 -7.58 -9.28 -9.05
CA SER A 263 -7.57 -7.82 -9.18
C SER A 263 -7.85 -7.27 -10.59
N HIS A 264 -7.69 -8.09 -11.62
CA HIS A 264 -7.88 -7.82 -13.04
C HIS A 264 -8.76 -8.89 -13.73
N GLY A 265 -9.51 -9.72 -12.98
CA GLY A 265 -10.30 -10.81 -13.54
C GLY A 265 -9.47 -12.02 -14.01
N GLN A 266 -8.26 -12.18 -13.48
CA GLN A 266 -7.28 -13.18 -13.88
C GLN A 266 -7.38 -14.50 -13.11
N LEU A 267 -8.19 -14.59 -12.05
CA LEU A 267 -8.25 -15.78 -11.21
C LEU A 267 -8.76 -17.02 -11.97
N ASP A 268 -9.62 -16.82 -12.97
CA ASP A 268 -10.12 -17.89 -13.85
C ASP A 268 -8.96 -18.67 -14.52
N TYR A 269 -7.85 -18.02 -14.88
CA TYR A 269 -6.69 -18.71 -15.45
C TYR A 269 -6.05 -19.65 -14.42
N PHE A 270 -5.93 -19.22 -13.17
CA PHE A 270 -5.39 -20.06 -12.09
C PHE A 270 -6.33 -21.22 -11.76
N VAL A 271 -7.63 -20.98 -11.74
CA VAL A 271 -8.65 -22.04 -11.58
C VAL A 271 -8.57 -23.06 -12.71
N ALA A 272 -8.42 -22.62 -13.97
CA ALA A 272 -8.27 -23.49 -15.12
C ALA A 272 -6.99 -24.34 -15.04
N PHE A 273 -5.88 -23.75 -14.59
CA PHE A 273 -4.63 -24.47 -14.33
C PHE A 273 -4.82 -25.59 -13.30
N LEU A 274 -5.37 -25.26 -12.12
CA LEU A 274 -5.60 -26.23 -11.05
C LEU A 274 -6.57 -27.35 -11.48
N LEU A 275 -7.64 -27.01 -12.20
CA LEU A 275 -8.57 -27.99 -12.75
C LEU A 275 -7.86 -28.94 -13.73
N SER A 276 -7.01 -28.41 -14.60
CA SER A 276 -6.28 -29.22 -15.58
C SER A 276 -5.31 -30.18 -14.91
N LEU A 277 -4.57 -29.72 -13.89
CA LEU A 277 -3.70 -30.58 -13.09
C LEU A 277 -4.49 -31.69 -12.38
N GLN A 278 -5.61 -31.33 -11.75
CA GLN A 278 -6.47 -32.31 -11.09
C GLN A 278 -7.00 -33.37 -12.07
N MET A 279 -7.31 -32.97 -13.30
CA MET A 279 -7.77 -33.88 -14.35
C MET A 279 -6.65 -34.79 -14.88
N LYS A 280 -5.39 -34.34 -14.87
CA LYS A 280 -4.23 -35.17 -15.23
C LYS A 280 -3.88 -36.21 -14.16
N GLY A 281 -3.83 -35.80 -12.88
CA GLY A 281 -3.38 -36.67 -11.79
C GLY A 281 -4.46 -37.54 -11.14
N ALA A 282 -5.61 -36.95 -10.80
CA ALA A 282 -6.62 -37.56 -9.92
C ALA A 282 -7.99 -37.74 -10.57
N SER A 283 -8.10 -37.65 -11.89
CA SER A 283 -9.39 -37.74 -12.60
C SER A 283 -10.16 -39.03 -12.29
N ALA A 284 -9.48 -40.15 -12.02
CA ALA A 284 -10.12 -41.44 -11.81
C ALA A 284 -10.89 -41.51 -10.48
N LEU A 285 -10.52 -40.69 -9.48
CA LEU A 285 -11.11 -40.71 -8.13
C LEU A 285 -12.29 -39.75 -7.97
N LEU A 286 -12.60 -38.96 -9.01
CA LEU A 286 -13.69 -37.99 -8.96
C LEU A 286 -15.02 -38.62 -9.37
N PRO A 287 -16.13 -38.32 -8.67
CA PRO A 287 -17.47 -38.69 -9.13
C PRO A 287 -17.73 -38.17 -10.55
N ILE A 288 -18.37 -39.00 -11.40
CA ILE A 288 -18.64 -38.68 -12.81
C ILE A 288 -19.33 -37.32 -12.97
N SER A 289 -20.30 -37.00 -12.12
CA SER A 289 -21.01 -35.71 -12.17
C SER A 289 -20.09 -34.51 -11.94
N ARG A 290 -19.15 -34.61 -10.98
CA ARG A 290 -18.15 -33.56 -10.73
C ARG A 290 -17.15 -33.45 -11.87
N LYS A 291 -16.72 -34.60 -12.42
CA LYS A 291 -15.83 -34.65 -13.59
C LYS A 291 -16.46 -33.94 -14.79
N ASN A 292 -17.72 -34.25 -15.11
CA ASN A 292 -18.44 -33.63 -16.22
C ASN A 292 -18.63 -32.12 -16.03
N ASN A 293 -18.97 -31.67 -14.81
CA ASN A 293 -19.10 -30.25 -14.52
C ASN A 293 -17.78 -29.49 -14.73
N ARG A 294 -16.65 -30.08 -14.36
CA ARG A 294 -15.31 -29.48 -14.53
C ARG A 294 -14.86 -29.44 -15.97
N ILE A 295 -15.11 -30.52 -16.73
CA ILE A 295 -14.86 -30.56 -18.18
C ILE A 295 -15.67 -29.45 -18.86
N ARG A 296 -16.97 -29.35 -18.55
CA ARG A 296 -17.83 -28.29 -19.10
C ARG A 296 -17.29 -26.90 -18.78
N TRP A 297 -16.91 -26.64 -17.54
CA TRP A 297 -16.35 -25.34 -17.15
C TRP A 297 -15.06 -25.02 -17.91
N LEU A 298 -14.14 -26.00 -18.06
CA LEU A 298 -12.91 -25.82 -18.84
C LEU A 298 -13.21 -25.53 -20.31
N THR A 299 -14.13 -26.28 -20.94
CA THR A 299 -14.56 -26.03 -22.33
C THR A 299 -15.12 -24.61 -22.50
N GLU A 300 -15.97 -24.18 -21.57
CA GLU A 300 -16.54 -22.82 -21.59
C GLU A 300 -15.45 -21.75 -21.42
N PHE A 301 -14.53 -21.94 -20.46
CA PHE A 301 -13.40 -21.04 -20.25
C PHE A 301 -12.51 -20.95 -21.50
N GLU A 302 -12.15 -22.08 -22.10
CA GLU A 302 -11.36 -22.15 -23.34
C GLU A 302 -12.05 -21.43 -24.51
N SER A 303 -13.39 -21.52 -24.62
CA SER A 303 -14.15 -20.75 -25.62
C SER A 303 -14.02 -19.25 -25.37
N ARG A 304 -14.23 -18.81 -24.11
CA ARG A 304 -14.14 -17.38 -23.73
C ARG A 304 -12.76 -16.79 -24.03
N ILE A 305 -11.67 -17.51 -23.76
CA ILE A 305 -10.31 -17.00 -24.00
C ILE A 305 -9.97 -16.97 -25.49
N LYS A 306 -10.45 -17.93 -26.30
CA LYS A 306 -10.27 -17.94 -27.76
C LYS A 306 -10.96 -16.76 -28.43
N GLU A 307 -12.14 -16.39 -27.95
CA GLU A 307 -12.89 -15.22 -28.44
C GLU A 307 -12.22 -13.90 -28.03
N ARG A 308 -11.54 -13.86 -26.89
CA ARG A 308 -10.92 -12.63 -26.35
C ARG A 308 -9.58 -12.24 -26.98
N GLN A 309 -8.94 -13.12 -27.77
CA GLN A 309 -7.71 -12.99 -28.58
C GLN A 309 -6.50 -12.13 -28.11
N CYS A 310 -6.55 -11.24 -27.11
CA CYS A 310 -5.70 -10.03 -27.13
C CYS A 310 -5.23 -9.40 -25.81
N ILE A 311 -5.34 -10.01 -24.61
CA ILE A 311 -4.88 -9.29 -23.39
C ILE A 311 -3.84 -10.03 -22.52
N HIS A 312 -3.77 -11.36 -22.54
CA HIS A 312 -2.93 -12.11 -21.59
C HIS A 312 -2.10 -13.26 -22.21
N SER A 313 -1.81 -13.16 -23.51
CA SER A 313 -1.44 -14.34 -24.32
C SER A 313 -0.06 -14.94 -24.06
N SER A 314 0.87 -14.26 -23.39
CA SER A 314 2.24 -14.78 -23.25
C SER A 314 2.61 -15.33 -21.86
N HIS A 315 1.93 -14.92 -20.77
CA HIS A 315 2.36 -15.32 -19.41
C HIS A 315 1.14 -15.38 -18.47
N ASN A 316 0.46 -16.52 -18.42
CA ASN A 316 -0.60 -16.79 -17.45
C ASN A 316 -0.53 -18.27 -17.02
N PRO A 317 -1.09 -18.65 -15.86
CA PRO A 317 -0.83 -19.95 -15.26
C PRO A 317 -1.46 -21.12 -16.05
N TYR A 318 -2.40 -20.83 -16.96
CA TYR A 318 -3.06 -21.87 -17.75
C TYR A 318 -2.36 -22.17 -19.08
N VAL A 319 -1.62 -21.21 -19.65
CA VAL A 319 -0.99 -21.41 -20.98
C VAL A 319 0.06 -22.51 -20.89
N GLY A 320 -0.17 -23.56 -21.68
CA GLY A 320 0.77 -24.65 -21.87
C GLY A 320 0.86 -25.63 -20.70
N VAL A 321 -0.24 -26.17 -20.18
CA VAL A 321 -0.24 -27.15 -19.05
C VAL A 321 0.71 -28.36 -19.23
N GLU A 322 1.27 -28.61 -20.42
CA GLU A 322 2.33 -29.62 -20.66
C GLU A 322 3.76 -29.04 -20.63
N ASN A 323 3.92 -27.76 -20.93
CA ASN A 323 5.18 -27.00 -20.94
C ASN A 323 4.96 -25.64 -20.25
N ASN A 324 4.35 -25.63 -19.06
CA ASN A 324 3.98 -24.37 -18.40
C ASN A 324 5.29 -23.71 -17.97
N PRO A 325 5.68 -22.60 -18.61
CA PRO A 325 6.99 -22.01 -18.37
C PRO A 325 7.07 -21.45 -16.93
N LEU A 326 5.93 -21.25 -16.27
CA LEU A 326 5.88 -20.76 -14.91
C LEU A 326 6.28 -21.78 -13.84
N HIS A 327 6.51 -23.07 -14.16
CA HIS A 327 7.00 -24.10 -13.21
C HIS A 327 6.37 -24.05 -11.80
N LEU A 328 5.05 -23.83 -11.70
CA LEU A 328 4.38 -23.55 -10.43
C LEU A 328 4.34 -24.77 -9.49
N GLY A 329 4.45 -24.53 -8.18
CA GLY A 329 4.29 -25.51 -7.11
C GLY A 329 5.59 -25.97 -6.44
N LEU A 330 6.76 -25.51 -6.90
CA LEU A 330 8.06 -25.93 -6.34
C LEU A 330 8.38 -25.30 -4.98
N ILE A 331 7.77 -24.15 -4.61
CA ILE A 331 7.92 -23.54 -3.28
C ILE A 331 7.47 -24.50 -2.14
N LEU A 332 6.75 -25.56 -2.49
CA LEU A 332 6.12 -26.49 -1.56
C LEU A 332 6.79 -27.86 -1.51
N ALA A 333 7.86 -28.10 -2.28
CA ALA A 333 8.59 -29.37 -2.21
C ALA A 333 9.14 -29.66 -0.80
N ASP A 334 9.35 -28.61 0.01
CA ASP A 334 9.83 -28.69 1.40
C ASP A 334 8.73 -28.92 2.45
N TYR A 335 7.45 -28.81 2.08
CA TYR A 335 6.32 -29.11 2.97
C TYR A 335 5.78 -30.49 2.59
N GLU A 336 5.76 -31.43 3.53
CA GLU A 336 5.36 -32.85 3.36
C GLU A 336 3.96 -33.10 2.75
N ASN A 337 3.22 -32.06 2.39
CA ASN A 337 1.92 -32.09 1.73
C ASN A 337 2.00 -31.52 0.32
N HIS A 338 2.30 -32.39 -0.64
CA HIS A 338 2.41 -32.05 -2.06
C HIS A 338 1.04 -31.71 -2.67
N TRP A 339 0.71 -30.41 -2.66
CA TRP A 339 -0.49 -29.84 -3.29
C TRP A 339 -0.39 -29.82 -4.81
N LEU A 340 0.84 -29.84 -5.32
CA LEU A 340 1.24 -29.77 -6.72
C LEU A 340 2.55 -30.58 -6.89
N VAL A 341 2.44 -31.89 -7.09
CA VAL A 341 3.52 -32.73 -7.65
C VAL A 341 2.98 -33.46 -8.86
#